data_AF-A0A0F0GWW0-F1
#
_entry.id   AF-A0A0F0GWW0-F1
#
_cell.length_a   1.000
_cell.length_b   1.000
_cell.length_c   1.000
_cell.angle_alpha   90.00
_cell.angle_beta   90.00
_cell.angle_gamma   90.00
#
_symmetry.space_group_name_H-M   'P 1'
#
loop_
_entity.id
_entity.type
_entity.pdbx_description
1 polymer ?
#
loop_
_entity_poly.entity_id
_entity_poly.type
_entity_poly.pdbx_seq_one_letter_code
_entity_poly.pdbx_strand_id
1 'polypeptide(L)'
;MPDRRQPDSPTDDNPFAAPPEGRPDQPWQPRGGGDGGNGDGNGPGESGGQRGPARWDPTDPIQRRARYALLAGMWGFFFGIFGIPSVGLLLGALALYWGISALRGKPAAATGEPGAPTGLDALGPAARPQRTAAVSGLVTASLAILLAMSSYALQLAYKDFYVCRDDALTKSAELQCNTLLPDNVIGEVLKVRQ
;
A
#
# COMPACT_ATOMS: atom_id res chain seq x y z
N MET A 1 -20.19 15.99 -69.32
CA MET A 1 -20.10 15.49 -67.93
C MET A 1 -18.68 15.03 -67.65
N PRO A 2 -17.96 15.60 -66.67
CA PRO A 2 -16.85 14.92 -66.02
C PRO A 2 -17.27 14.35 -64.65
N ASP A 3 -16.49 13.38 -64.20
CA ASP A 3 -16.71 12.44 -63.09
C ASP A 3 -16.99 13.06 -61.72
N ARG A 4 -17.91 12.40 -60.98
CA ARG A 4 -18.06 12.55 -59.53
C ARG A 4 -16.79 12.04 -58.85
N ARG A 5 -15.97 12.95 -58.32
CA ARG A 5 -14.99 12.60 -57.28
C ARG A 5 -15.75 12.05 -56.07
N GLN A 6 -15.61 10.76 -55.81
CA GLN A 6 -15.93 10.21 -54.48
C GLN A 6 -14.94 10.84 -53.49
N PRO A 7 -15.40 11.39 -52.36
CA PRO A 7 -14.50 11.75 -51.29
C PRO A 7 -13.95 10.46 -50.68
N ASP A 8 -12.64 10.26 -50.74
CA ASP A 8 -11.94 9.21 -50.01
C ASP A 8 -12.31 9.33 -48.53
N SER A 9 -12.95 8.29 -47.98
CA SER A 9 -13.40 8.26 -46.60
C SER A 9 -12.18 8.11 -45.68
N PRO A 10 -11.86 9.07 -44.80
CA PRO A 10 -10.73 8.96 -43.85
C PRO A 10 -11.07 8.04 -42.65
N THR A 11 -11.96 7.07 -42.83
CA THR A 11 -12.57 6.30 -41.73
C THR A 11 -11.83 5.00 -41.41
N ASP A 12 -10.86 4.60 -42.24
CA ASP A 12 -10.07 3.36 -42.05
C ASP A 12 -8.95 3.50 -41.00
N ASP A 13 -8.66 4.72 -40.53
CA ASP A 13 -7.74 4.98 -39.41
C ASP A 13 -8.47 5.11 -38.06
N ASN A 14 -9.63 4.48 -37.90
CA ASN A 14 -10.34 4.47 -36.61
C ASN A 14 -9.93 3.24 -35.77
N PRO A 15 -9.12 3.41 -34.70
CA PRO A 15 -8.65 2.31 -33.86
C PRO A 15 -9.75 1.61 -33.06
N PHE A 16 -10.99 2.11 -33.11
CA PHE A 16 -12.17 1.54 -32.45
C PHE A 16 -13.20 0.95 -33.42
N ALA A 17 -12.94 0.96 -34.74
CA ALA A 17 -13.82 0.31 -35.69
C ALA A 17 -13.88 -1.21 -35.45
N ALA A 18 -15.06 -1.79 -35.67
CA ALA A 18 -15.21 -3.24 -35.70
C ALA A 18 -14.35 -3.81 -36.84
N PRO A 19 -13.72 -4.98 -36.67
CA PRO A 19 -12.95 -5.61 -37.74
C PRO A 19 -13.80 -5.76 -39.02
N PRO A 20 -13.24 -5.52 -40.20
CA PRO A 20 -13.98 -5.68 -41.45
C PRO A 20 -14.46 -7.12 -41.64
N GLU A 21 -15.68 -7.26 -42.16
CA GLU A 21 -16.37 -8.53 -42.34
C GLU A 21 -15.62 -9.42 -43.35
N GLY A 22 -15.47 -10.72 -43.04
CA GLY A 22 -14.82 -11.71 -43.92
C GLY A 22 -13.39 -12.12 -43.55
N ARG A 23 -12.83 -11.63 -42.43
CA ARG A 23 -11.57 -12.18 -41.90
C ARG A 23 -11.81 -13.46 -41.08
N PRO A 24 -10.88 -14.44 -41.14
CA PRO A 24 -10.91 -15.59 -40.25
C PRO A 24 -10.77 -15.15 -38.78
N ASP A 25 -11.48 -15.82 -37.88
CA ASP A 25 -11.46 -15.55 -36.44
C ASP A 25 -10.03 -15.67 -35.90
N GLN A 26 -9.50 -14.58 -35.35
CA GLN A 26 -8.19 -14.57 -34.70
C GLN A 26 -8.37 -14.68 -33.19
N PRO A 27 -7.52 -15.43 -32.47
CA PRO A 27 -7.50 -15.40 -31.02
C PRO A 27 -7.28 -13.96 -30.55
N TRP A 28 -8.06 -13.53 -29.56
CA TRP A 28 -8.00 -12.16 -29.05
C TRP A 28 -6.56 -11.82 -28.63
N GLN A 29 -6.00 -10.80 -29.26
CA GLN A 29 -4.70 -10.23 -28.91
C GLN A 29 -4.91 -8.82 -28.36
N PRO A 30 -4.27 -8.45 -27.24
CA PRO A 30 -4.31 -7.09 -26.75
C PRO A 30 -3.70 -6.16 -27.80
N ARG A 31 -4.48 -5.20 -28.32
CA ARG A 31 -3.97 -4.18 -29.25
C ARG A 31 -2.91 -3.35 -28.51
N GLY A 32 -1.65 -3.55 -28.89
CA GLY A 32 -0.55 -2.70 -28.42
C GLY A 32 -0.81 -1.25 -28.86
N GLY A 33 -0.75 -0.32 -27.92
CA GLY A 33 -0.82 1.11 -28.22
C GLY A 33 0.29 1.46 -29.21
N GLY A 34 -0.10 1.94 -30.38
CA GLY A 34 0.80 2.22 -31.49
C GLY A 34 1.76 3.37 -31.17
N ASP A 35 3.03 3.13 -31.42
CA ASP A 35 3.97 4.16 -31.89
C ASP A 35 4.29 3.76 -33.33
N GLY A 36 3.84 4.58 -34.28
CA GLY A 36 4.00 4.34 -35.71
C GLY A 36 5.44 4.59 -36.14
N GLY A 37 5.99 3.70 -36.96
CA GLY A 37 7.32 3.90 -37.54
C GLY A 37 7.82 2.68 -38.29
N ASN A 38 7.29 2.47 -39.49
CA ASN A 38 7.91 1.61 -40.48
C ASN A 38 9.22 2.29 -40.92
N GLY A 39 10.36 1.64 -40.71
CA GLY A 39 11.67 2.19 -41.04
C GLY A 39 12.74 1.10 -41.03
N ASP A 40 12.87 0.42 -42.16
CA ASP A 40 14.04 -0.37 -42.50
C ASP A 40 15.30 0.51 -42.37
N GLY A 41 16.24 0.12 -41.50
CA GLY A 41 17.46 0.89 -41.27
C GLY A 41 18.48 0.19 -40.39
N ASN A 42 19.47 -0.45 -41.01
CA ASN A 42 20.74 -0.84 -40.40
C ASN A 42 21.41 0.36 -39.70
N GLY A 43 21.74 0.25 -38.42
CA GLY A 43 22.62 1.22 -37.74
C GLY A 43 23.04 0.75 -36.34
N PRO A 44 24.33 0.75 -35.99
CA PRO A 44 24.80 0.35 -34.66
C PRO A 44 24.88 1.55 -33.71
N GLY A 45 24.26 1.43 -32.53
CA GLY A 45 24.53 2.23 -31.34
C GLY A 45 23.73 3.52 -31.18
N GLU A 46 22.93 3.60 -30.12
CA GLU A 46 22.93 4.74 -29.19
C GLU A 46 22.13 4.34 -27.93
N SER A 47 22.81 4.33 -26.78
CA SER A 47 22.20 4.18 -25.46
C SER A 47 21.64 5.53 -25.00
N GLY A 48 20.32 5.65 -24.83
CA GLY A 48 19.74 6.88 -24.30
C GLY A 48 18.21 6.88 -24.17
N GLY A 49 17.73 6.56 -22.97
CA GLY A 49 16.53 7.16 -22.37
C GLY A 49 15.20 7.09 -23.13
N GLN A 50 14.38 6.08 -22.82
CA GLN A 50 12.98 6.29 -22.39
C GLN A 50 12.50 4.96 -21.80
N ARG A 51 12.62 4.79 -20.47
CA ARG A 51 12.03 3.62 -19.78
C ARG A 51 10.51 3.79 -19.92
N GLY A 52 9.91 3.07 -20.88
CA GLY A 52 8.47 3.06 -21.13
C GLY A 52 7.68 2.80 -19.84
N PRO A 53 6.37 3.11 -19.81
CA PRO A 53 5.55 3.00 -18.59
C PRO A 53 5.76 1.62 -17.99
N ALA A 54 6.28 1.57 -16.76
CA ALA A 54 6.63 0.32 -16.11
C ALA A 54 5.39 -0.59 -16.15
N ARG A 55 5.49 -1.68 -16.92
CA ARG A 55 4.37 -2.60 -17.07
C ARG A 55 4.03 -3.14 -15.68
N TRP A 56 2.75 -3.19 -15.37
CA TRP A 56 2.29 -3.88 -14.17
C TRP A 56 2.78 -5.34 -14.21
N ASP A 57 3.65 -5.74 -13.29
CA ASP A 57 4.17 -7.11 -13.20
C ASP A 57 3.63 -7.80 -11.93
N PRO A 58 2.65 -8.71 -12.05
CA PRO A 58 2.08 -9.43 -10.92
C PRO A 58 3.09 -10.22 -10.08
N THR A 59 4.27 -10.52 -10.61
CA THR A 59 5.32 -11.29 -9.92
C THR A 59 6.36 -10.42 -9.22
N ASP A 60 6.33 -9.10 -9.41
CA ASP A 60 7.28 -8.21 -8.73
C ASP A 60 7.05 -8.25 -7.20
N PRO A 61 8.06 -8.62 -6.40
CA PRO A 61 7.94 -8.66 -4.95
C PRO A 61 7.50 -7.31 -4.38
N ILE A 62 8.00 -6.18 -4.89
CA ILE A 62 7.74 -4.84 -4.32
C ILE A 62 6.25 -4.50 -4.40
N GLN A 63 5.63 -4.79 -5.53
CA GLN A 63 4.21 -4.53 -5.78
C GLN A 63 3.29 -5.42 -4.91
N ARG A 64 3.70 -6.66 -4.61
CA ARG A 64 3.01 -7.53 -3.66
C ARG A 64 3.15 -7.01 -2.23
N ARG A 65 4.35 -6.58 -1.82
CA ARG A 65 4.60 -6.06 -0.48
C ARG A 65 3.73 -4.85 -0.16
N ALA A 66 3.59 -3.91 -1.10
CA ALA A 66 2.76 -2.71 -0.92
C ALA A 66 1.27 -3.06 -0.70
N ARG A 67 0.74 -4.02 -1.46
CA ARG A 67 -0.64 -4.51 -1.29
C ARG A 67 -0.85 -5.23 0.04
N TYR A 68 0.10 -6.08 0.44
CA TYR A 68 0.05 -6.76 1.73
C TYR A 68 0.15 -5.79 2.91
N ALA A 69 0.96 -4.73 2.80
CA ALA A 69 1.04 -3.69 3.82
C ALA A 69 -0.30 -2.98 4.03
N LEU A 70 -1.00 -2.64 2.95
CA LEU A 70 -2.32 -2.00 3.02
C LEU A 70 -3.38 -2.94 3.64
N LEU A 71 -3.44 -4.19 3.19
CA LEU A 71 -4.40 -5.17 3.72
C LEU A 71 -4.12 -5.50 5.19
N ALA A 72 -2.87 -5.75 5.55
CA ALA A 72 -2.49 -6.03 6.92
C ALA A 72 -2.72 -4.82 7.84
N GLY A 73 -2.47 -3.59 7.36
CA GLY A 73 -2.75 -2.36 8.10
C GLY A 73 -4.25 -2.17 8.35
N MET A 74 -5.06 -2.32 7.30
CA MET A 74 -6.53 -2.21 7.38
C MET A 74 -7.10 -3.22 8.39
N TRP A 75 -6.73 -4.49 8.28
CA TRP A 75 -7.20 -5.54 9.19
C TRP A 75 -6.62 -5.40 10.60
N GLY A 76 -5.35 -5.00 10.74
CA GLY A 76 -4.72 -4.78 12.04
C GLY A 76 -5.38 -3.66 12.84
N PHE A 77 -5.73 -2.55 12.18
CA PHE A 77 -6.48 -1.47 12.81
C PHE A 77 -7.90 -1.89 13.21
N PHE A 78 -8.59 -2.61 12.33
CA PHE A 78 -9.90 -3.18 12.63
C PHE A 78 -9.85 -4.02 13.91
N PHE A 79 -9.01 -5.06 13.97
CA PHE A 79 -8.92 -5.92 15.16
C PHE A 79 -8.45 -5.17 16.42
N GLY A 80 -7.63 -4.13 16.27
CA GLY A 80 -7.25 -3.24 17.37
C GLY A 80 -8.45 -2.53 18.00
N ILE A 81 -9.42 -2.07 17.21
CA ILE A 81 -10.65 -1.42 17.70
C ILE A 81 -11.65 -2.42 18.28
N PHE A 82 -11.82 -3.58 17.64
CA PHE A 82 -12.85 -4.57 18.03
C PHE A 82 -12.46 -5.46 19.23
N GLY A 83 -11.42 -5.08 19.99
CA GLY A 83 -11.10 -5.72 21.28
C GLY A 83 -10.15 -6.92 21.19
N ILE A 84 -9.45 -7.11 20.08
CA ILE A 84 -8.41 -8.15 19.93
C ILE A 84 -7.05 -7.48 19.69
N PRO A 85 -6.50 -6.77 20.69
CA PRO A 85 -5.30 -5.94 20.51
C PRO A 85 -4.05 -6.74 20.15
N SER A 86 -3.95 -8.01 20.55
CA SER A 86 -2.84 -8.91 20.19
C SER A 86 -2.75 -9.13 18.68
N VAL A 87 -3.88 -9.46 18.05
CA VAL A 87 -3.97 -9.66 16.60
C VAL A 87 -3.73 -8.35 15.87
N GLY A 88 -4.30 -7.25 16.38
CA GLY A 88 -4.07 -5.91 15.84
C GLY A 88 -2.59 -5.50 15.87
N LEU A 89 -1.89 -5.79 16.96
CA LEU A 89 -0.46 -5.50 17.13
C LEU A 89 0.39 -6.33 16.16
N LEU A 90 0.16 -7.64 16.09
CA LEU A 90 0.90 -8.52 15.18
C LEU A 90 0.71 -8.13 13.70
N LEU A 91 -0.53 -7.84 13.30
CA LEU A 91 -0.84 -7.39 11.94
C LEU A 91 -0.29 -5.99 11.65
N GLY A 92 -0.34 -5.07 12.64
CA GLY A 92 0.26 -3.75 12.54
C GLY A 92 1.78 -3.82 12.35
N ALA A 93 2.48 -4.65 13.13
CA ALA A 93 3.92 -4.87 12.99
C ALA A 93 4.26 -5.50 11.63
N LEU A 94 3.47 -6.46 11.17
CA LEU A 94 3.60 -7.05 9.84
C LEU A 94 3.43 -5.97 8.75
N ALA A 95 2.40 -5.14 8.85
CA ALA A 95 2.15 -4.05 7.92
C ALA A 95 3.30 -3.03 7.86
N LEU A 96 3.89 -2.67 9.02
CA LEU A 96 5.10 -1.85 9.07
C LEU A 96 6.26 -2.50 8.31
N TYR A 97 6.51 -3.79 8.54
CA TYR A 97 7.59 -4.52 7.86
C TYR A 97 7.41 -4.54 6.35
N TRP A 98 6.23 -4.91 5.84
CA TRP A 98 5.99 -4.95 4.39
C TRP A 98 5.96 -3.55 3.77
N GLY A 99 5.43 -2.55 4.48
CA GLY A 99 5.41 -1.15 4.02
C GLY A 99 6.82 -0.57 3.89
N ILE A 100 7.65 -0.73 4.93
CA ILE A 100 9.06 -0.30 4.91
C ILE A 100 9.84 -1.09 3.84
N SER A 101 9.61 -2.40 3.73
CA SER A 101 10.27 -3.25 2.73
C SER A 101 9.88 -2.91 1.30
N ALA A 102 8.64 -2.47 1.05
CA ALA A 102 8.20 -2.00 -0.26
C ALA A 102 8.86 -0.67 -0.62
N LEU A 103 8.99 0.24 0.34
CA LEU A 103 9.63 1.54 0.14
C LEU A 103 11.14 1.42 -0.08
N ARG A 104 11.80 0.48 0.61
CA ARG A 104 13.25 0.27 0.55
C ARG A 104 13.69 -0.79 -0.47
N GLY A 105 12.78 -1.57 -1.03
CA GLY A 105 13.11 -2.69 -1.91
C GLY A 105 13.73 -2.25 -3.23
N LYS A 106 14.73 -2.96 -3.76
CA LYS A 106 15.26 -2.72 -5.12
C LYS A 106 14.52 -3.64 -6.09
N PRO A 107 13.94 -3.17 -7.21
CA PRO A 107 13.29 -4.09 -8.14
C PRO A 107 14.34 -4.99 -8.78
N ALA A 108 13.94 -6.22 -9.14
CA ALA A 108 14.83 -7.21 -9.74
C ALA A 108 15.52 -6.67 -11.01
N ALA A 109 14.82 -5.84 -11.79
CA ALA A 109 15.33 -5.23 -13.02
C ALA A 109 16.43 -4.16 -12.82
N ALA A 110 16.74 -3.75 -11.59
CA ALA A 110 17.77 -2.75 -11.28
C ALA A 110 19.09 -3.36 -10.76
N THR A 111 19.26 -4.68 -10.86
CA THR A 111 20.52 -5.35 -10.52
C THR A 111 21.54 -5.16 -11.65
N GLY A 112 22.35 -4.08 -11.58
CA GLY A 112 23.52 -3.92 -12.47
C GLY A 112 23.86 -2.48 -12.89
N GLU A 113 22.94 -1.53 -12.79
CA GLU A 113 23.19 -0.12 -13.18
C GLU A 113 23.52 0.77 -11.97
N PRO A 114 24.70 1.43 -11.93
CA PRO A 114 24.99 2.49 -10.98
C PRO A 114 24.04 3.67 -11.21
N GLY A 115 23.33 4.12 -10.16
CA GLY A 115 22.36 5.22 -10.25
C GLY A 115 20.95 4.82 -10.67
N ALA A 116 20.64 3.53 -10.87
CA ALA A 116 19.28 3.09 -11.15
C ALA A 116 18.32 3.41 -9.98
N PRO A 117 17.09 3.88 -10.26
CA PRO A 117 16.12 4.18 -9.23
C PRO A 117 15.86 2.95 -8.36
N THR A 118 15.79 3.17 -7.04
CA THR A 118 15.54 2.15 -6.02
C THR A 118 14.15 2.33 -5.43
N GLY A 119 13.60 1.32 -4.76
CA GLY A 119 12.30 1.45 -4.13
C GLY A 119 11.16 1.45 -5.15
N LEU A 120 10.05 2.04 -4.72
CA LEU A 120 8.90 2.29 -5.58
C LEU A 120 9.21 3.28 -6.71
N ASP A 121 10.26 4.12 -6.61
CA ASP A 121 10.71 5.03 -7.68
C ASP A 121 11.10 4.32 -8.96
N ALA A 122 11.55 3.08 -8.84
CA ALA A 122 11.97 2.28 -9.97
C ALA A 122 10.81 1.80 -10.87
N LEU A 123 9.57 1.89 -10.36
CA LEU A 123 8.33 1.58 -11.09
C LEU A 123 7.84 2.75 -11.96
N GLY A 124 8.55 3.89 -11.99
CA GLY A 124 8.19 5.04 -12.83
C GLY A 124 6.73 5.49 -12.61
N PRO A 125 5.91 5.69 -13.68
CA PRO A 125 4.51 6.11 -13.54
C PRO A 125 3.62 5.14 -12.74
N ALA A 126 3.93 3.84 -12.75
CA ALA A 126 3.18 2.81 -12.01
C ALA A 126 3.46 2.84 -10.49
N ALA A 127 4.42 3.66 -10.05
CA ALA A 127 4.78 3.84 -8.64
C ALA A 127 3.70 4.53 -7.82
N ARG A 128 2.95 5.47 -8.40
CA ARG A 128 1.98 6.32 -7.67
C ARG A 128 0.93 5.51 -6.88
N PRO A 129 0.17 4.58 -7.50
CA PRO A 129 -0.82 3.79 -6.77
C PRO A 129 -0.20 2.82 -5.74
N GLN A 130 1.04 2.38 -5.96
CA GLN A 130 1.74 1.52 -5.00
C GLN A 130 2.29 2.30 -3.81
N ARG A 131 2.72 3.55 -4.02
CA ARG A 131 3.15 4.45 -2.93
C ARG A 131 1.98 4.83 -2.04
N THR A 132 0.83 5.20 -2.63
CA THR A 132 -0.35 5.53 -1.82
C THR A 132 -0.79 4.33 -0.98
N ALA A 133 -0.72 3.11 -1.54
CA ALA A 133 -1.02 1.88 -0.81
C ALA A 133 -0.03 1.63 0.35
N ALA A 134 1.27 1.75 0.10
CA ALA A 134 2.29 1.55 1.13
C ALA A 134 2.22 2.59 2.26
N VAL A 135 2.03 3.87 1.91
CA VAL A 135 1.96 4.97 2.88
C VAL A 135 0.70 4.87 3.73
N SER A 136 -0.47 4.60 3.11
CA SER A 136 -1.71 4.41 3.87
C SER A 136 -1.63 3.18 4.78
N GLY A 137 -1.02 2.09 4.32
CA GLY A 137 -0.73 0.92 5.16
C GLY A 137 0.13 1.26 6.38
N LEU A 138 1.19 2.07 6.21
CA LEU A 138 2.05 2.50 7.32
C LEU A 138 1.33 3.40 8.32
N VAL A 139 0.55 4.37 7.85
CA VAL A 139 -0.21 5.27 8.73
C VAL A 139 -1.20 4.46 9.55
N THR A 140 -1.99 3.61 8.91
CA THR A 140 -2.99 2.78 9.59
C THR A 140 -2.34 1.78 10.55
N ALA A 141 -1.19 1.20 10.19
CA ALA A 141 -0.42 0.31 11.06
C ALA A 141 0.11 1.03 12.31
N SER A 142 0.62 2.25 12.15
CA SER A 142 1.11 3.04 13.28
C SER A 142 -0.01 3.35 14.29
N LEU A 143 -1.20 3.70 13.79
CA LEU A 143 -2.37 3.93 14.63
C LEU A 143 -2.83 2.66 15.33
N ALA A 144 -2.86 1.52 14.63
CA ALA A 144 -3.20 0.22 15.21
C ALA A 144 -2.27 -0.17 16.36
N ILE A 145 -0.95 0.02 16.17
CA ILE A 145 0.05 -0.27 17.21
C ILE A 145 -0.12 0.66 18.41
N LEU A 146 -0.35 1.96 18.19
CA LEU A 146 -0.59 2.90 19.30
C LEU A 146 -1.83 2.52 20.12
N LEU A 147 -2.93 2.13 19.46
CA LEU A 147 -4.14 1.66 20.14
C LEU A 147 -3.91 0.35 20.91
N ALA A 148 -3.19 -0.60 20.32
CA ALA A 148 -2.88 -1.85 21.02
C ALA A 148 -1.97 -1.58 22.24
N MET A 149 -0.91 -0.80 22.08
CA MET A 149 0.00 -0.45 23.16
C MET A 149 -0.68 0.31 24.29
N SER A 150 -1.57 1.26 23.97
CA SER A 150 -2.34 1.98 24.99
C SER A 150 -3.30 1.05 25.74
N SER A 151 -3.94 0.10 25.05
CA SER A 151 -4.79 -0.91 25.71
C SER A 151 -4.01 -1.79 26.69
N TYR A 152 -2.81 -2.26 26.31
CA TYR A 152 -1.95 -3.06 27.19
C TYR A 152 -1.39 -2.25 28.35
N ALA A 153 -1.05 -0.98 28.12
CA ALA A 153 -0.60 -0.07 29.17
C ALA A 153 -1.70 0.12 30.24
N LEU A 154 -2.96 0.28 29.82
CA LEU A 154 -4.09 0.36 30.75
C LEU A 154 -4.26 -0.94 31.56
N GLN A 155 -4.18 -2.10 30.90
CA GLN A 155 -4.25 -3.38 31.60
C GLN A 155 -3.15 -3.54 32.66
N LEU A 156 -1.93 -3.12 32.33
CA LEU A 156 -0.80 -3.20 33.25
C LEU A 156 -0.95 -2.22 34.42
N ALA A 157 -1.32 -0.97 34.14
CA ALA A 157 -1.48 0.06 35.16
C ALA A 157 -2.64 -0.22 36.13
N TYR A 158 -3.73 -0.84 35.66
CA TYR A 158 -4.88 -1.20 36.49
C TYR A 158 -4.79 -2.61 37.10
N LYS A 159 -3.76 -3.40 36.76
CA LYS A 159 -3.67 -4.79 37.21
C LYS A 159 -3.68 -4.91 38.72
N ASP A 160 -2.90 -4.09 39.42
CA ASP A 160 -2.75 -4.19 40.87
C ASP A 160 -4.03 -3.79 41.60
N PHE A 161 -4.77 -2.82 41.07
CA PHE A 161 -6.11 -2.49 41.56
C PHE A 161 -7.06 -3.69 41.41
N TYR A 162 -7.14 -4.29 40.22
CA TYR A 162 -8.05 -5.42 39.97
C TYR A 162 -7.68 -6.66 40.78
N VAL A 163 -6.40 -7.00 40.86
CA VAL A 163 -5.91 -8.12 41.67
C VAL A 163 -6.22 -7.89 43.15
N CYS A 164 -5.94 -6.70 43.70
CA CYS A 164 -6.27 -6.36 45.09
C CYS A 164 -7.76 -6.49 45.38
N ARG A 165 -8.60 -5.98 44.46
CA ARG A 165 -10.06 -6.01 44.61
C ARG A 165 -10.62 -7.42 44.55
N ASP A 166 -10.07 -8.27 43.67
CA ASP A 166 -10.52 -9.66 43.52
C ASP A 166 -10.08 -10.54 44.70
N ASP A 167 -8.97 -10.23 45.37
CA ASP A 167 -8.46 -10.95 46.55
C ASP A 167 -9.00 -10.40 47.89
N ALA A 168 -9.74 -9.28 47.87
CA ALA A 168 -10.25 -8.63 49.08
C ALA A 168 -11.39 -9.43 49.73
N LEU A 169 -11.15 -9.97 50.92
CA LEU A 169 -12.15 -10.71 51.71
C LEU A 169 -13.16 -9.81 52.46
N THR A 170 -12.90 -8.50 52.56
CA THR A 170 -13.73 -7.55 53.34
C THR A 170 -13.92 -6.22 52.62
N LYS A 171 -15.03 -5.51 52.92
CA LYS A 171 -15.33 -4.19 52.34
C LYS A 171 -14.36 -3.10 52.75
N SER A 172 -13.73 -3.21 53.93
CA SER A 172 -12.68 -2.28 54.36
C SER A 172 -11.40 -2.47 53.54
N ALA A 173 -11.01 -3.71 53.24
CA ALA A 173 -9.86 -4.00 52.37
C ALA A 173 -10.11 -3.55 50.92
N GLU A 174 -11.33 -3.74 50.42
CA GLU A 174 -11.73 -3.27 49.07
C GLU A 174 -11.55 -1.74 48.93
N LEU A 175 -11.91 -0.96 49.95
CA LEU A 175 -11.72 0.49 49.95
C LEU A 175 -10.24 0.90 49.99
N GLN A 176 -9.40 0.12 50.65
CA GLN A 176 -7.95 0.38 50.66
C GLN A 176 -7.31 0.14 49.28
N CYS A 177 -7.87 -0.75 48.45
CA CYS A 177 -7.39 -0.96 47.08
C CYS A 177 -7.52 0.29 46.20
N ASN A 178 -8.39 1.25 46.53
CA ASN A 178 -8.51 2.51 45.77
C ASN A 178 -7.22 3.35 45.80
N THR A 179 -6.32 3.09 46.74
CA THR A 179 -5.00 3.75 46.81
C THR A 179 -4.02 3.25 45.73
N LEU A 180 -4.33 2.11 45.08
CA LEU A 180 -3.54 1.54 43.98
C LEU A 180 -3.98 2.06 42.60
N LEU A 181 -4.97 2.95 42.53
CA LEU A 181 -5.30 3.58 41.26
C LEU A 181 -4.12 4.45 40.82
N PRO A 182 -3.71 4.36 39.54
CA PRO A 182 -2.73 5.30 39.02
C PRO A 182 -3.28 6.72 39.14
N ASP A 183 -2.43 7.65 39.58
CA ASP A 183 -2.74 9.07 39.60
C ASP A 183 -3.17 9.52 38.19
N ASN A 184 -4.04 10.52 38.13
CA ASN A 184 -4.61 11.04 36.89
C ASN A 184 -3.57 11.79 36.05
N VAL A 185 -2.68 11.04 35.41
CA VAL A 185 -1.62 11.51 34.51
C VAL A 185 -2.17 12.40 33.38
N ILE A 186 -3.40 12.15 32.91
CA ILE A 186 -4.07 12.99 31.90
C ILE A 186 -4.38 14.38 32.48
N GLY A 187 -4.76 14.44 33.76
CA GLY A 187 -4.99 15.70 34.47
C GLY A 187 -3.71 16.50 34.62
N GLU A 188 -2.60 15.87 35.01
CA GLU A 188 -1.29 16.55 35.08
C GLU A 188 -0.79 17.01 33.71
N VAL A 189 -0.85 16.17 32.68
CA VAL A 189 -0.41 16.52 31.32
C VAL A 189 -1.24 17.66 30.72
N LEU A 190 -2.54 17.74 31.03
CA LEU A 190 -3.39 18.86 30.61
C LEU A 190 -3.21 20.12 31.47
N LYS A 191 -2.71 20.00 32.72
CA LYS A 191 -2.45 21.13 33.63
C LYS A 191 -1.18 21.90 33.33
N VAL A 192 -0.20 21.29 32.65
CA VAL A 192 1.07 21.94 32.25
C VAL A 192 0.87 22.93 31.08
N ARG A 193 -0.38 23.15 30.62
CA ARG A 193 -0.70 24.07 29.52
C ARG A 193 -1.58 25.27 29.94
N GLN A 194 -1.46 25.74 31.18
CA GLN A 194 -1.97 27.04 31.66
C GLN A 194 -0.86 27.80 32.38
#